data_AF-A0A839K4U4-F1
#
_entry.id   AF-A0A839K4U4-F1
#
_cell.length_a   1.000
_cell.length_b   1.000
_cell.length_c   1.000
_cell.angle_alpha   90.00
_cell.angle_beta   90.00
_cell.angle_gamma   90.00
#
_symmetry.space_group_name_H-M   'P 1'
#
loop_
_entity.id
_entity.type
_entity.pdbx_description
1 polymer ?
#
loop_
_entity_poly.entity_id
_entity_poly.type
_entity_poly.pdbx_seq_one_letter_code
_entity_poly.pdbx_strand_id
1 'polypeptide(L)'
;MYISKKLLSKKICIVLVVLLGVLLFSGCNIKEKIGEKIVEGVFEKAVGDEVDLDIDGDEVTYKTEEGEMTFDSENGITFEGEEGKTVIYTDVSEWPEDMAASYLPKIKDAEISYLLNSDKYCMITVDNIDNEKYANYLEKVKDKGYSKDKFESTADDLNMYSGSSEEGVVVTLYYVPSSKSLQLTVEVKTE
;
A
#
# COMPACT_ATOMS: atom_id res chain seq x y z
N MET A 1 -9.20 34.16 0.07
CA MET A 1 -8.84 32.74 0.28
C MET A 1 -7.40 32.56 -0.21
N TYR A 2 -6.44 32.75 0.70
CA TYR A 2 -5.01 32.68 0.40
C TYR A 2 -4.63 31.20 0.35
N ILE A 3 -4.60 30.59 -0.83
CA ILE A 3 -3.92 29.31 -0.99
C ILE A 3 -2.43 29.63 -0.90
N SER A 4 -1.81 29.23 0.21
CA SER A 4 -0.39 29.45 0.45
C SER A 4 0.41 28.83 -0.69
N LYS A 5 1.13 29.66 -1.46
CA LYS A 5 2.10 29.27 -2.50
C LYS A 5 3.32 28.48 -1.96
N LYS A 6 3.20 27.82 -0.81
CA LYS A 6 4.30 27.21 -0.04
C LYS A 6 4.23 25.68 0.02
N LEU A 7 3.36 25.04 -0.77
CA LEU A 7 3.16 23.58 -0.76
C LEU A 7 3.68 22.84 -1.99
N LEU A 8 4.14 23.54 -3.03
CA LEU A 8 4.79 22.89 -4.19
C LEU A 8 6.31 22.96 -4.00
N SER A 9 6.87 22.04 -3.22
CA SER A 9 8.30 21.72 -3.36
C SER A 9 8.49 20.99 -4.69
N LYS A 10 9.66 21.15 -5.36
CA LYS A 10 9.94 20.46 -6.64
C LYS A 10 9.67 18.96 -6.56
N LYS A 11 9.94 18.35 -5.40
CA LYS A 11 9.71 16.93 -5.11
C LYS A 11 8.22 16.56 -5.06
N ILE A 12 7.41 17.37 -4.38
CA ILE A 12 5.94 17.22 -4.36
C ILE A 12 5.35 17.42 -5.77
N CYS A 13 5.90 18.33 -6.57
CA CYS A 13 5.50 18.50 -7.96
C CYS A 13 5.80 17.24 -8.79
N ILE A 14 6.98 16.62 -8.61
CA ILE A 14 7.38 15.42 -9.35
C ILE A 14 6.46 14.26 -9.00
N VAL A 15 6.22 14.01 -7.70
CA VAL A 15 5.29 12.96 -7.26
C VAL A 15 3.87 13.21 -7.78
N LEU A 16 3.37 14.45 -7.75
CA LEU A 16 2.07 14.80 -8.32
C LEU A 16 2.01 14.62 -9.84
N VAL A 17 3.07 14.94 -10.56
CA VAL A 17 3.15 14.78 -12.02
C VAL A 17 3.22 13.30 -12.40
N VAL A 18 3.94 12.47 -11.64
CA VAL A 18 3.98 11.02 -11.82
C VAL A 18 2.62 10.40 -11.52
N LEU A 19 1.97 10.80 -10.42
CA LEU A 19 0.62 10.36 -10.06
C LEU A 19 -0.42 10.75 -11.13
N LEU A 20 -0.34 11.98 -11.65
CA LEU A 20 -1.17 12.44 -12.78
C LEU A 20 -0.87 11.68 -14.07
N GLY A 21 0.40 11.33 -14.32
CA GLY A 21 0.81 10.50 -15.44
C GLY A 21 0.14 9.13 -15.38
N VAL A 22 0.19 8.45 -14.23
CA VAL A 22 -0.43 7.14 -14.01
C VAL A 22 -1.94 7.15 -14.25
N LEU A 23 -2.63 8.24 -13.87
CA LEU A 23 -4.08 8.42 -14.12
C LEU A 23 -4.41 8.59 -15.61
N LEU A 24 -3.46 9.06 -16.44
CA LEU A 24 -3.63 9.15 -17.89
C LEU A 24 -3.41 7.81 -18.60
N PHE A 25 -2.81 6.83 -17.92
CA PHE A 25 -2.55 5.49 -18.46
C PHE A 25 -3.65 4.46 -18.13
N SER A 26 -4.65 4.81 -17.32
CA SER A 26 -5.79 3.93 -17.01
C SER A 26 -6.83 3.79 -18.15
N GLY A 27 -6.54 4.31 -19.35
CA GLY A 27 -7.53 4.48 -20.43
C GLY A 27 -7.19 3.87 -21.79
N CYS A 28 -6.07 3.17 -21.96
CA CYS A 28 -5.73 2.54 -23.24
C CYS A 28 -4.92 1.26 -23.01
N ASN A 29 -5.30 0.15 -23.66
CA ASN A 29 -4.59 -1.13 -23.59
C ASN A 29 -3.08 -0.96 -23.86
N ILE A 30 -2.27 -0.97 -22.80
CA ILE A 30 -0.80 -0.87 -22.86
C ILE A 30 -0.16 -2.14 -23.44
N LYS A 31 -0.92 -3.23 -23.54
CA LYS A 31 -0.49 -4.54 -24.07
C LYS A 31 0.06 -4.53 -25.50
N GLU A 32 -0.05 -3.45 -26.28
CA GLU A 32 0.33 -3.47 -27.70
C GLU A 32 1.36 -2.40 -28.15
N LYS A 33 1.98 -1.63 -27.24
CA LYS A 33 3.02 -0.64 -27.63
C LYS A 33 4.27 -0.56 -26.76
N ILE A 34 4.43 -1.47 -25.79
CA ILE A 34 5.72 -1.64 -25.07
C ILE A 34 6.61 -2.69 -25.78
N GLY A 35 6.09 -3.35 -26.82
CA GLY A 35 6.89 -4.20 -27.69
C GLY A 35 7.75 -3.39 -28.66
N GLU A 36 9.06 -3.35 -28.37
CA GLU A 36 10.17 -2.88 -29.21
C GLU A 36 10.19 -1.38 -29.58
N LYS A 37 11.19 -0.64 -29.04
CA LYS A 37 11.63 0.73 -29.38
C LYS A 37 10.91 1.95 -28.76
N ILE A 38 10.79 2.00 -27.44
CA ILE A 38 10.60 3.27 -26.71
C ILE A 38 11.65 3.32 -25.58
N VAL A 39 12.93 3.47 -25.92
CA VAL A 39 13.65 4.74 -26.16
C VAL A 39 14.31 5.24 -24.87
N GLU A 40 15.50 4.70 -24.63
CA GLU A 40 16.51 5.16 -23.66
C GLU A 40 16.77 6.68 -23.77
N GLY A 41 16.55 7.31 -24.94
CA GLY A 41 16.86 8.74 -25.16
C GLY A 41 15.75 9.77 -24.94
N VAL A 42 14.51 9.39 -24.60
CA VAL A 42 13.38 10.33 -24.41
C VAL A 42 13.13 10.61 -22.92
N PHE A 43 13.44 9.65 -22.05
CA PHE A 43 13.30 9.82 -20.60
C PHE A 43 14.43 10.67 -20.01
N GLU A 44 15.69 10.46 -20.42
CA GLU A 44 16.84 11.27 -19.97
C GLU A 44 16.64 12.78 -20.20
N LYS A 45 15.99 13.14 -21.32
CA LYS A 45 15.70 14.55 -21.66
C LYS A 45 14.52 15.15 -20.91
N ALA A 46 13.62 14.34 -20.38
CA ALA A 46 12.41 14.82 -19.70
C ALA A 46 12.66 15.09 -18.21
N VAL A 47 13.57 14.36 -17.58
CA VAL A 47 13.77 14.39 -16.12
C VAL A 47 14.95 15.29 -15.70
N GLY A 48 15.93 15.52 -16.56
CA GLY A 48 17.07 16.39 -16.29
C GLY A 48 18.11 15.72 -15.40
N ASP A 49 19.35 15.70 -15.88
CA ASP A 49 20.63 15.25 -15.31
C ASP A 49 20.62 14.29 -14.09
N GLU A 50 21.24 13.12 -14.31
CA GLU A 50 21.60 12.04 -13.37
C GLU A 50 20.44 11.25 -12.75
N VAL A 51 19.77 10.45 -13.58
CA VAL A 51 18.95 9.33 -13.11
C VAL A 51 19.50 8.06 -13.73
N ASP A 52 19.97 7.13 -12.89
CA ASP A 52 20.40 5.80 -13.31
C ASP A 52 19.14 4.93 -13.44
N LEU A 53 18.67 4.74 -14.67
CA LEU A 53 17.48 3.95 -14.99
C LEU A 53 17.92 2.55 -15.39
N ASP A 54 17.53 1.56 -14.58
CA ASP A 54 17.66 0.15 -14.93
C ASP A 54 16.29 -0.40 -15.34
N ILE A 55 16.23 -1.02 -16.51
CA ILE A 55 15.03 -1.63 -17.06
C ILE A 55 15.35 -3.11 -17.29
N ASP A 56 14.84 -3.98 -16.40
CA ASP A 56 14.92 -5.42 -16.55
C ASP A 56 13.51 -5.99 -16.79
N GLY A 57 13.18 -6.22 -18.06
CA GLY A 57 11.87 -6.71 -18.46
C GLY A 57 10.74 -5.71 -18.15
N ASP A 58 9.86 -6.10 -17.22
CA ASP A 58 8.70 -5.31 -16.78
C ASP A 58 8.98 -4.49 -15.49
N GLU A 59 10.20 -4.58 -14.96
CA GLU A 59 10.67 -3.80 -13.82
C GLU A 59 11.30 -2.48 -14.30
N VAL A 60 10.91 -1.36 -13.68
CA VAL A 60 11.53 -0.05 -13.90
C VAL A 60 11.98 0.50 -12.56
N THR A 61 13.29 0.67 -12.42
CA THR A 61 13.92 1.13 -11.19
C THR A 61 14.49 2.55 -11.35
N TYR A 62 14.13 3.42 -10.41
CA TYR A 62 14.54 4.83 -10.32
C TYR A 62 15.37 5.05 -9.06
N LYS A 63 16.67 5.31 -9.24
CA LYS A 63 17.59 5.61 -8.13
C LYS A 63 17.79 7.11 -7.98
N THR A 64 17.75 7.58 -6.73
CA THR A 64 18.04 8.97 -6.34
C THR A 64 18.98 8.97 -5.14
N GLU A 65 19.55 10.13 -4.78
CA GLU A 65 20.34 10.27 -3.54
C GLU A 65 19.54 9.90 -2.26
N GLU A 66 18.20 9.94 -2.32
CA GLU A 66 17.32 9.70 -1.17
C GLU A 66 16.81 8.25 -1.06
N GLY A 67 17.10 7.41 -2.06
CA GLY A 67 16.62 6.04 -2.13
C GLY A 67 16.27 5.59 -3.54
N GLU A 68 15.72 4.38 -3.60
CA GLU A 68 15.38 3.64 -4.80
C GLU A 68 13.86 3.42 -4.86
N MET A 69 13.28 3.64 -6.03
CA MET A 69 11.87 3.37 -6.32
C MET A 69 11.77 2.39 -7.46
N THR A 70 11.12 1.26 -7.22
CA THR A 70 10.95 0.20 -8.21
C THR A 70 9.47 0.07 -8.55
N PHE A 71 9.16 0.12 -9.84
CA PHE A 71 7.85 -0.19 -10.38
C PHE A 71 7.93 -1.56 -11.04
N ASP A 72 7.14 -2.49 -10.54
CA ASP A 72 7.02 -3.82 -11.09
C ASP A 72 5.54 -4.09 -11.38
N SER A 73 5.24 -4.49 -12.62
CA SER A 73 3.87 -4.77 -13.03
C SER A 73 3.24 -5.96 -12.28
N GLU A 74 4.05 -6.88 -11.76
CA GLU A 74 3.65 -8.01 -10.92
C GLU A 74 3.82 -7.69 -9.43
N ASN A 75 4.90 -7.01 -9.04
CA ASN A 75 5.26 -6.77 -7.64
C ASN A 75 4.94 -5.37 -7.09
N GLY A 76 4.11 -4.59 -7.80
CA GLY A 76 3.64 -3.29 -7.33
C GLY A 76 4.72 -2.21 -7.31
N ILE A 77 4.56 -1.23 -6.42
CA ILE A 77 5.49 -0.10 -6.27
C ILE A 77 6.25 -0.29 -4.96
N THR A 78 7.57 -0.41 -5.05
CA THR A 78 8.47 -0.46 -3.90
C THR A 78 9.23 0.86 -3.77
N PHE A 79 9.36 1.35 -2.54
CA PHE A 79 10.20 2.49 -2.17
C PHE A 79 11.16 2.03 -1.07
N GLU A 80 12.45 2.14 -1.31
CA GLU A 80 13.49 1.84 -0.32
C GLU A 80 14.35 3.08 -0.10
N GLY A 81 14.32 3.63 1.10
CA GLY A 81 15.13 4.79 1.49
C GLY A 81 15.70 4.62 2.89
N GLU A 82 16.30 5.67 3.44
CA GLU A 82 16.86 5.65 4.81
C GLU A 82 15.81 5.31 5.89
N GLU A 83 14.53 5.64 5.63
CA GLU A 83 13.41 5.37 6.54
C GLU A 83 12.89 3.92 6.48
N GLY A 84 13.43 3.10 5.57
CA GLY A 84 13.09 1.69 5.38
C GLY A 84 12.39 1.42 4.05
N LYS A 85 11.84 0.20 3.95
CA LYS A 85 11.12 -0.29 2.77
C LYS A 85 9.61 -0.05 2.93
N THR A 86 8.99 0.45 1.88
CA THR A 86 7.53 0.52 1.73
C THR A 86 7.14 -0.11 0.42
N VAL A 87 6.10 -0.95 0.43
CA VAL A 87 5.57 -1.58 -0.77
C VAL A 87 4.07 -1.31 -0.89
N ILE A 88 3.63 -0.99 -2.10
CA ILE A 88 2.23 -0.73 -2.45
C ILE A 88 1.83 -1.67 -3.58
N TYR A 89 0.78 -2.46 -3.36
CA TYR A 89 0.22 -3.36 -4.37
C TYR A 89 -1.27 -3.09 -4.59
N THR A 90 -1.72 -3.26 -5.83
CA THR A 90 -3.13 -3.11 -6.23
C THR A 90 -3.75 -4.40 -6.76
N ASP A 91 -2.98 -5.49 -6.83
CA ASP A 91 -3.45 -6.84 -7.20
C ASP A 91 -2.58 -7.87 -6.47
N VAL A 92 -3.01 -8.32 -5.29
CA VAL A 92 -2.22 -9.17 -4.40
C VAL A 92 -2.80 -10.57 -4.37
N SER A 93 -2.04 -11.53 -4.89
CA SER A 93 -2.46 -12.94 -4.98
C SER A 93 -2.20 -13.75 -3.71
N GLU A 94 -1.26 -13.31 -2.86
CA GLU A 94 -0.86 -14.01 -1.64
C GLU A 94 -0.92 -13.12 -0.41
N TRP A 95 -1.28 -13.70 0.74
CA TRP A 95 -1.31 -12.97 2.00
C TRP A 95 0.10 -12.50 2.39
N PRO A 96 0.32 -11.21 2.71
CA PRO A 96 1.62 -10.71 3.12
C PRO A 96 2.03 -11.26 4.50
N GLU A 97 3.21 -11.88 4.56
CA GLU A 97 3.76 -12.52 5.78
C GLU A 97 5.01 -11.78 6.30
N ASP A 98 5.32 -10.60 5.75
CA ASP A 98 6.49 -9.79 6.07
C ASP A 98 6.11 -8.42 6.66
N MET A 99 7.13 -7.67 7.12
CA MET A 99 7.00 -6.32 7.67
C MET A 99 5.87 -6.20 8.71
N ALA A 100 5.14 -5.07 8.76
CA ALA A 100 4.03 -4.90 9.69
C ALA A 100 2.85 -5.86 9.43
N ALA A 101 2.69 -6.38 8.21
CA ALA A 101 1.64 -7.36 7.91
C ALA A 101 1.80 -8.68 8.68
N SER A 102 3.03 -9.09 9.01
CA SER A 102 3.34 -10.30 9.78
C SER A 102 2.66 -10.36 11.17
N TYR A 103 2.29 -9.20 11.72
CA TYR A 103 1.57 -9.08 12.97
C TYR A 103 0.09 -9.53 12.86
N LEU A 104 -0.50 -9.54 11.67
CA LEU A 104 -1.89 -9.95 11.47
C LEU A 104 -2.05 -11.48 11.42
N PRO A 105 -3.17 -12.03 11.90
CA PRO A 105 -3.58 -13.38 11.54
C PRO A 105 -3.86 -13.48 10.03
N LYS A 106 -3.53 -14.61 9.41
CA LYS A 106 -3.82 -14.83 7.98
C LYS A 106 -5.31 -15.03 7.74
N ILE A 107 -5.86 -14.38 6.72
CA ILE A 107 -7.15 -14.74 6.12
C ILE A 107 -6.87 -15.72 4.98
N LYS A 108 -7.40 -16.94 5.10
CA LYS A 108 -7.25 -17.95 4.06
C LYS A 108 -8.11 -17.57 2.85
N ASP A 109 -7.56 -17.71 1.65
CA ASP A 109 -8.24 -17.43 0.37
C ASP A 109 -8.78 -15.98 0.33
N ALA A 110 -7.99 -15.03 0.83
CA ALA A 110 -8.33 -13.62 0.87
C ALA A 110 -8.23 -12.99 -0.52
N GLU A 111 -9.20 -12.17 -0.88
CA GLU A 111 -9.18 -11.35 -2.10
C GLU A 111 -8.69 -9.95 -1.71
N ILE A 112 -7.38 -9.71 -1.82
CA ILE A 112 -6.76 -8.46 -1.41
C ILE A 112 -6.77 -7.49 -2.59
N SER A 113 -7.52 -6.40 -2.47
CA SER A 113 -7.60 -5.36 -3.50
C SER A 113 -6.63 -4.20 -3.28
N TYR A 114 -6.06 -4.10 -2.09
CA TYR A 114 -5.04 -3.09 -1.78
C TYR A 114 -4.14 -3.55 -0.64
N LEU A 115 -2.84 -3.32 -0.79
CA LEU A 115 -1.82 -3.50 0.24
C LEU A 115 -0.89 -2.30 0.24
N LEU A 116 -0.67 -1.71 1.41
CA LEU A 116 0.46 -0.84 1.71
C LEU A 116 1.16 -1.45 2.92
N ASN A 117 2.43 -1.82 2.78
CA ASN A 117 3.20 -2.48 3.84
C ASN A 117 4.56 -1.82 4.03
N SER A 118 4.93 -1.57 5.28
CA SER A 118 6.26 -1.16 5.71
C SER A 118 6.56 -1.76 7.08
N ASP A 119 7.78 -1.62 7.58
CA ASP A 119 8.16 -2.16 8.90
C ASP A 119 7.29 -1.63 10.05
N LYS A 120 6.75 -0.41 9.90
CA LYS A 120 6.01 0.29 10.96
C LYS A 120 4.51 0.33 10.74
N TYR A 121 4.06 0.15 9.50
CA TYR A 121 2.67 0.35 9.15
C TYR A 121 2.23 -0.61 8.06
N CYS A 122 1.06 -1.20 8.25
CA CYS A 122 0.40 -2.01 7.23
C CYS A 122 -1.04 -1.54 7.06
N MET A 123 -1.51 -1.45 5.82
CA MET A 123 -2.92 -1.33 5.46
C MET A 123 -3.25 -2.39 4.41
N ILE A 124 -4.26 -3.22 4.68
CA ILE A 124 -4.78 -4.22 3.74
C ILE A 124 -6.27 -3.98 3.57
N THR A 125 -6.75 -3.95 2.33
CA THR A 125 -8.19 -4.04 2.03
C THR A 125 -8.48 -5.42 1.45
N VAL A 126 -9.41 -6.14 2.08
CA VAL A 126 -9.87 -7.46 1.65
C VAL A 126 -11.35 -7.38 1.29
N ASP A 127 -11.66 -7.81 0.08
CA ASP A 127 -13.03 -7.83 -0.43
C ASP A 127 -13.68 -9.21 -0.25
N ASN A 128 -14.98 -9.28 -0.50
CA ASN A 128 -15.79 -10.50 -0.39
C ASN A 128 -15.72 -11.19 0.99
N ILE A 129 -15.59 -10.37 2.05
CA ILE A 129 -15.71 -10.79 3.45
C ILE A 129 -17.17 -10.64 3.88
N ASP A 130 -17.83 -11.75 4.18
CA ASP A 130 -19.16 -11.73 4.78
C ASP A 130 -19.11 -11.60 6.32
N ASN A 131 -20.28 -11.45 6.95
CA ASN A 131 -20.39 -11.24 8.39
C ASN A 131 -19.81 -12.41 9.20
N GLU A 132 -19.92 -13.65 8.73
CA GLU A 132 -19.43 -14.83 9.43
C GLU A 132 -17.90 -14.88 9.36
N LYS A 133 -17.33 -14.67 8.17
CA LYS A 133 -15.88 -14.56 7.97
C LYS A 133 -15.28 -13.42 8.81
N TYR A 134 -15.92 -12.25 8.82
CA TYR A 134 -15.50 -11.12 9.64
C TYR A 134 -15.51 -11.46 11.14
N ALA A 135 -16.62 -12.01 11.65
CA ALA A 135 -16.73 -12.37 13.07
C ALA A 135 -15.66 -13.39 13.48
N ASN A 136 -15.45 -14.43 12.67
CA ASN A 136 -14.40 -15.42 12.90
C ASN A 136 -12.99 -14.80 12.86
N TYR A 137 -12.75 -13.84 11.97
CA TYR A 137 -11.48 -13.16 11.88
C TYR A 137 -11.22 -12.23 13.07
N LEU A 138 -12.24 -11.50 13.50
CA LEU A 138 -12.18 -10.63 14.68
C LEU A 138 -11.78 -11.42 15.93
N GLU A 139 -12.35 -12.62 16.12
CA GLU A 139 -11.97 -13.49 17.24
C GLU A 139 -10.50 -13.93 17.14
N LYS A 140 -9.98 -14.26 15.95
CA LYS A 140 -8.54 -14.55 15.77
C LYS A 140 -7.65 -13.37 16.12
N VAL A 141 -8.08 -12.14 15.80
CA VAL A 141 -7.34 -10.92 16.16
C VAL A 141 -7.32 -10.75 17.69
N LYS A 142 -8.46 -10.94 18.35
CA LYS A 142 -8.56 -10.91 19.82
C LYS A 142 -7.69 -11.98 20.47
N ASP A 143 -7.75 -13.21 19.97
CA ASP A 143 -6.97 -14.37 20.44
C ASP A 143 -5.46 -14.20 20.24
N LYS A 144 -5.04 -13.48 19.20
CA LYS A 144 -3.62 -13.13 18.98
C LYS A 144 -3.10 -12.09 19.99
N GLY A 145 -3.98 -11.55 20.84
CA GLY A 145 -3.60 -10.69 21.96
C GLY A 145 -3.87 -9.21 21.74
N TYR A 146 -4.54 -8.81 20.66
CA TYR A 146 -4.85 -7.41 20.36
C TYR A 146 -6.08 -6.89 21.13
N SER A 147 -6.18 -7.20 22.42
CA SER A 147 -7.37 -6.89 23.24
C SER A 147 -7.16 -5.78 24.27
N LYS A 148 -5.95 -5.22 24.37
CA LYS A 148 -5.63 -4.11 25.27
C LYS A 148 -6.12 -2.78 24.69
N ASP A 149 -6.49 -1.85 25.57
CA ASP A 149 -7.03 -0.52 25.22
C ASP A 149 -8.11 -0.55 24.12
N LYS A 150 -8.91 -1.62 24.14
CA LYS A 150 -9.78 -1.93 23.01
C LYS A 150 -10.91 -0.91 22.84
N PHE A 151 -11.26 -0.68 21.58
CA PHE A 151 -12.42 0.08 21.15
C PHE A 151 -13.23 -0.76 20.18
N GLU A 152 -14.53 -0.93 20.45
CA GLU A 152 -15.46 -1.63 19.56
C GLU A 152 -16.68 -0.74 19.33
N SER A 153 -17.08 -0.55 18.08
CA SER A 153 -18.25 0.25 17.71
C SER A 153 -18.96 -0.37 16.52
N THR A 154 -20.28 -0.45 16.58
CA THR A 154 -21.12 -0.87 15.47
C THR A 154 -22.11 0.25 15.17
N ALA A 155 -22.06 0.74 13.93
CA ALA A 155 -23.07 1.59 13.32
C ALA A 155 -23.76 0.81 12.17
N ASP A 156 -24.83 1.38 11.62
CA ASP A 156 -25.71 0.72 10.64
C ASP A 156 -24.97 -0.12 9.58
N ASP A 157 -23.91 0.42 8.99
CA ASP A 157 -23.13 -0.24 7.94
C ASP A 157 -21.61 -0.13 8.18
N LEU A 158 -21.20 -0.06 9.44
CA LEU A 158 -19.79 -0.02 9.80
C LEU A 158 -19.57 -0.70 11.14
N ASN A 159 -18.72 -1.73 11.14
CA ASN A 159 -18.18 -2.34 12.34
C ASN A 159 -16.73 -1.94 12.47
N MET A 160 -16.38 -1.34 13.60
CA MET A 160 -15.05 -0.87 13.91
C MET A 160 -14.52 -1.60 15.13
N TYR A 161 -13.29 -2.10 15.01
CA TYR A 161 -12.54 -2.67 16.12
C TYR A 161 -11.15 -2.04 16.16
N SER A 162 -10.65 -1.74 17.35
CA SER A 162 -9.24 -1.41 17.57
C SER A 162 -8.77 -2.03 18.87
N GLY A 163 -7.52 -2.48 18.89
CA GLY A 163 -6.90 -2.99 20.11
C GLY A 163 -5.40 -3.14 19.95
N SER A 164 -4.69 -3.13 21.07
CA SER A 164 -3.24 -3.22 21.13
C SER A 164 -2.78 -4.55 21.71
N SER A 165 -1.58 -4.97 21.34
CA SER A 165 -0.83 -6.04 22.00
C SER A 165 -0.09 -5.51 23.23
N GLU A 166 0.50 -6.41 24.03
CA GLU A 166 1.35 -5.99 25.15
C GLU A 166 2.62 -5.26 24.70
N GLU A 167 3.10 -5.55 23.50
CA GLU A 167 4.28 -4.92 22.88
C GLU A 167 3.96 -3.55 22.24
N GLY A 168 2.71 -3.08 22.36
CA GLY A 168 2.30 -1.76 21.88
C GLY A 168 1.97 -1.68 20.39
N VAL A 169 1.97 -2.81 19.67
CA VAL A 169 1.45 -2.91 18.29
C VAL A 169 -0.06 -2.75 18.32
N VAL A 170 -0.59 -1.85 17.51
CA VAL A 170 -2.03 -1.55 17.41
C VAL A 170 -2.60 -2.14 16.13
N VAL A 171 -3.72 -2.85 16.25
CA VAL A 171 -4.51 -3.33 15.12
C VAL A 171 -5.84 -2.60 15.09
N THR A 172 -6.26 -2.14 13.90
CA THR A 172 -7.59 -1.56 13.67
C THR A 172 -8.25 -2.25 12.49
N LEU A 173 -9.55 -2.56 12.65
CA LEU A 173 -10.40 -3.17 11.63
C LEU A 173 -11.58 -2.25 11.33
N TYR A 174 -11.85 -2.02 10.06
CA TYR A 174 -13.08 -1.39 9.57
C TYR A 174 -13.77 -2.36 8.62
N TYR A 175 -14.93 -2.85 9.02
CA TYR A 175 -15.74 -3.77 8.23
C TYR A 175 -17.06 -3.12 7.81
N VAL A 176 -17.32 -3.12 6.51
CA VAL A 176 -18.52 -2.56 5.90
C VAL A 176 -19.36 -3.71 5.32
N PRO A 177 -20.46 -4.12 5.99
CA PRO A 177 -21.26 -5.26 5.58
C PRO A 177 -21.88 -5.13 4.18
N SER A 178 -22.34 -3.93 3.79
CA SER A 178 -22.99 -3.71 2.49
C SER A 178 -22.07 -3.96 1.30
N SER A 179 -20.79 -3.59 1.43
CA SER A 179 -19.77 -3.79 0.41
C SER A 179 -18.96 -5.07 0.60
N LYS A 180 -19.17 -5.79 1.72
CA LYS A 180 -18.39 -6.99 2.10
C LYS A 180 -16.88 -6.72 2.11
N SER A 181 -16.49 -5.53 2.56
CA SER A 181 -15.10 -5.09 2.53
C SER A 181 -14.57 -4.92 3.95
N LEU A 182 -13.37 -5.43 4.19
CA LEU A 182 -12.64 -5.34 5.44
C LEU A 182 -11.31 -4.61 5.21
N GLN A 183 -11.15 -3.44 5.81
CA GLN A 183 -9.86 -2.78 5.91
C GLN A 183 -9.19 -3.14 7.23
N LEU A 184 -7.93 -3.55 7.15
CA LEU A 184 -7.04 -3.90 8.25
C LEU A 184 -5.94 -2.85 8.32
N THR A 185 -5.57 -2.46 9.53
CA THR A 185 -4.42 -1.58 9.75
C THR A 185 -3.59 -2.08 10.92
N VAL A 186 -2.27 -2.08 10.76
CA VAL A 186 -1.29 -2.30 11.81
C VAL A 186 -0.44 -1.05 11.97
N GLU A 187 -0.22 -0.63 13.21
CA GLU A 187 0.76 0.39 13.56
C GLU A 187 1.71 -0.18 14.63
N VAL A 188 2.99 -0.26 14.29
CA VAL A 188 4.05 -0.65 15.22
C VAL A 188 4.64 0.63 15.81
N LYS A 189 4.35 0.88 17.08
CA LYS A 189 4.94 2.04 17.78
C LYS A 189 6.44 1.84 17.93
N THR A 190 7.22 2.82 17.54
CA THR A 190 8.62 2.93 17.93
C THR A 190 8.73 3.69 19.24
N GLU A 191 9.53 3.18 20.17
CA GLU A 191 9.94 3.90 21.38
C GLU A 191 10.71 5.20 21.06
#